data_AF-A0A3M1BXG3-F1
#
_entry.id   AF-A0A3M1BXG3-F1
#
_cell.length_a   1.000
_cell.length_b   1.000
_cell.length_c   1.000
_cell.angle_alpha   90.00
_cell.angle_beta   90.00
_cell.angle_gamma   90.00
#
_symmetry.space_group_name_H-M   'P 1'
#
loop_
_entity.id
_entity.type
_entity.pdbx_description
1 polymer ?
#
loop_
_entity_poly.entity_id
_entity_poly.type
_entity_poly.pdbx_seq_one_letter_code
_entity_poly.pdbx_strand_id
1 'polypeptide(L)'
;MARSDLNACISQLARTLEYMYKWDNLRRYTQAGEEKGGLSWIRSLEEARAEINSLFRRYPSLKKKLPEYLSIAWKDAVDRIGIWLRDIDRDDLIAIIPEKGPYTYEETMTRDLRKEIRHKG
;
A
#
# COMPACT_ATOMS: atom_id res chain seq x y z
N MET A 1 -15.98 19.27 7.26
CA MET A 1 -14.55 18.97 7.48
C MET A 1 -14.27 17.48 7.67
N ALA A 2 -15.03 16.69 8.45
CA ALA A 2 -14.62 15.30 8.76
C ALA A 2 -14.58 14.27 7.60
N ARG A 3 -15.32 14.45 6.49
CA ARG A 3 -15.41 13.42 5.43
C ARG A 3 -14.21 13.46 4.46
N SER A 4 -13.70 14.65 4.12
CA SER A 4 -12.56 14.80 3.21
C SER A 4 -11.27 14.27 3.82
N ASP A 5 -11.02 14.53 5.10
CA ASP A 5 -9.81 14.09 5.79
C ASP A 5 -9.79 12.57 5.98
N LEU A 6 -10.94 11.96 6.27
CA LEU A 6 -11.08 10.50 6.32
C LEU A 6 -10.83 9.87 4.95
N ASN A 7 -11.41 10.43 3.88
CA ASN A 7 -11.16 9.95 2.51
C ASN A 7 -9.68 10.07 2.13
N ALA A 8 -9.00 11.14 2.56
CA ALA A 8 -7.57 11.29 2.36
C ALA A 8 -6.78 10.18 3.08
N CYS A 9 -7.11 9.87 4.35
CA CYS A 9 -6.52 8.74 5.06
C CYS A 9 -6.77 7.40 4.36
N ILE A 10 -7.99 7.15 3.87
CA ILE A 10 -8.33 5.92 3.14
C ILE A 10 -7.49 5.80 1.86
N SER A 11 -7.37 6.87 1.09
CA SER A 11 -6.54 6.87 -0.13
C SER A 11 -5.06 6.63 0.15
N GLN A 12 -4.52 7.16 1.25
CA GLN A 12 -3.13 6.89 1.63
C GLN A 12 -2.94 5.46 2.18
N LEU A 13 -3.95 4.93 2.88
CA LEU A 13 -3.96 3.54 3.33
C LEU A 13 -3.97 2.58 2.14
N ALA A 14 -4.78 2.87 1.12
CA ALA A 14 -4.80 2.13 -0.14
C ALA A 14 -3.43 2.14 -0.84
N ARG A 15 -2.76 3.30 -0.90
CA ARG A 15 -1.42 3.43 -1.46
C ARG A 15 -0.37 2.60 -0.68
N THR A 16 -0.53 2.52 0.64
CA THR A 16 0.35 1.69 1.49
C THR A 16 0.14 0.19 1.20
N LEU A 17 -1.12 -0.25 1.14
CA LEU A 17 -1.50 -1.62 0.79
C LEU A 17 -1.04 -2.03 -0.62
N GLU A 18 -1.19 -1.14 -1.60
CA GLU A 18 -0.72 -1.31 -2.98
C GLU A 18 0.76 -1.68 -3.01
N TYR A 19 1.60 -0.87 -2.37
CA TYR A 19 3.04 -1.07 -2.41
C TYR A 19 3.50 -2.26 -1.57
N MET A 20 2.81 -2.60 -0.48
CA MET A 20 3.06 -3.85 0.25
C MET A 20 2.76 -5.08 -0.61
N TYR A 21 1.61 -5.09 -1.28
CA TYR A 21 1.25 -6.21 -2.16
C TYR A 21 2.21 -6.34 -3.34
N LYS A 22 2.55 -5.21 -3.98
CA LYS A 22 3.55 -5.19 -5.05
C LYS A 22 4.90 -5.69 -4.58
N TRP A 23 5.34 -5.30 -3.38
CA TRP A 23 6.58 -5.76 -2.78
C TRP A 23 6.61 -7.28 -2.60
N ASP A 24 5.54 -7.86 -2.05
CA ASP A 24 5.50 -9.30 -1.75
C ASP A 24 5.33 -10.18 -3.00
N ASN A 25 4.60 -9.69 -4.01
CA ASN A 25 4.10 -10.56 -5.08
C ASN A 25 4.58 -10.17 -6.48
N LEU A 26 4.95 -8.90 -6.70
CA LEU A 26 5.08 -8.33 -8.05
C LEU A 26 6.47 -7.74 -8.35
N ARG A 27 7.41 -7.76 -7.40
CA ARG A 27 8.79 -7.24 -7.60
C ARG A 27 9.49 -7.80 -8.83
N ARG A 28 9.28 -9.08 -9.11
CA ARG A 28 9.86 -9.80 -10.25
C ARG A 28 9.48 -9.25 -11.62
N TYR A 29 8.41 -8.45 -11.68
CA TYR A 29 7.90 -7.84 -12.90
C TYR A 29 8.34 -6.39 -13.09
N THR A 30 9.18 -5.87 -12.20
CA THR A 30 9.81 -4.57 -12.40
C THR A 30 10.96 -4.68 -13.41
N GLN A 31 11.20 -3.61 -14.17
CA GLN A 31 12.31 -3.55 -15.13
C GLN A 31 13.70 -3.74 -14.49
N ALA A 32 13.83 -3.43 -13.20
CA ALA A 32 15.07 -3.56 -12.45
C ALA A 32 15.28 -4.97 -11.82
N GLY A 33 14.37 -5.92 -12.10
CA GLY A 33 14.39 -7.27 -11.54
C GLY A 33 14.12 -7.30 -10.03
N GLU A 34 14.12 -8.48 -9.42
CA GLU A 34 13.84 -8.59 -7.97
C GLU A 34 14.87 -7.86 -7.10
N GLU A 35 16.14 -7.78 -7.49
CA GLU A 35 17.21 -7.21 -6.66
C GLU A 35 17.07 -5.69 -6.43
N LYS A 36 16.67 -4.95 -7.46
CA LYS A 36 16.57 -3.47 -7.42
C LYS A 36 15.14 -2.97 -7.60
N GLY A 37 14.23 -3.86 -8.01
CA GLY A 37 12.81 -3.63 -8.17
C GLY A 37 12.10 -3.30 -6.88
N GLY A 38 11.34 -2.21 -6.88
CA GLY A 38 10.45 -1.84 -5.79
C GLY A 38 11.07 -0.95 -4.71
N LEU A 39 12.33 -0.50 -4.85
CA LEU A 39 12.92 0.48 -3.92
C LEU A 39 12.11 1.80 -3.88
N SER A 40 11.60 2.25 -5.03
CA SER A 40 10.72 3.42 -5.12
C SER A 40 9.37 3.21 -4.45
N TRP A 41 8.90 1.96 -4.36
CA TRP A 41 7.66 1.60 -3.67
C TRP A 41 7.81 1.74 -2.16
N ILE A 42 8.95 1.35 -1.58
CA ILE A 42 9.25 1.56 -0.16
C ILE A 42 9.15 3.05 0.19
N ARG A 43 9.80 3.91 -0.59
CA ARG A 43 9.73 5.36 -0.39
C ARG A 43 8.28 5.86 -0.46
N SER A 44 7.54 5.43 -1.47
CA SER A 44 6.14 5.85 -1.66
C SER A 44 5.22 5.38 -0.53
N LEU A 45 5.50 4.19 0.03
CA LEU A 45 4.82 3.63 1.18
C LEU A 45 5.12 4.44 2.46
N GLU A 46 6.38 4.80 2.69
CA GLU A 46 6.79 5.63 3.83
C GLU A 46 6.15 7.04 3.76
N GLU A 47 6.14 7.65 2.58
CA GLU A 47 5.47 8.93 2.33
C GLU A 47 3.97 8.84 2.62
N ALA A 48 3.27 7.79 2.15
CA ALA A 48 1.85 7.59 2.43
C ALA A 48 1.56 7.46 3.93
N ARG A 49 2.37 6.70 4.67
CA ARG A 49 2.26 6.59 6.13
C ARG A 49 2.54 7.91 6.85
N ALA A 50 3.51 8.69 6.37
CA ALA A 50 3.81 10.01 6.92
C ALA A 50 2.63 10.98 6.75
N GLU A 51 1.94 10.94 5.61
CA GLU A 51 0.72 11.72 5.36
C GLU A 51 -0.43 11.30 6.30
N ILE A 52 -0.67 10.00 6.48
CA ILE A 52 -1.66 9.49 7.46
C ILE A 52 -1.34 10.03 8.86
N ASN A 53 -0.09 9.94 9.29
CA ASN A 53 0.35 10.43 10.59
C ASN A 53 0.20 11.96 10.72
N SER A 54 0.40 12.71 9.63
CA SER A 54 0.15 14.15 9.58
C SER A 54 -1.33 14.48 9.82
N LEU A 55 -2.23 13.73 9.16
CA LEU A 55 -3.67 13.86 9.37
C LEU A 55 -4.08 13.45 10.80
N PHE A 56 -3.46 12.43 11.39
CA PHE A 56 -3.71 12.07 12.78
C PHE A 56 -3.29 13.15 13.78
N ARG A 57 -2.19 13.86 13.52
CA ARG A 57 -1.77 14.99 14.36
C ARG A 57 -2.77 16.15 14.31
N ARG A 58 -3.37 16.39 13.14
CA ARG A 58 -4.40 17.44 12.96
C ARG A 58 -5.76 17.00 13.50
N TYR A 59 -6.10 15.73 13.32
CA TYR A 59 -7.41 15.16 13.65
C TYR A 59 -7.27 13.78 14.32
N PRO A 60 -6.99 13.73 15.64
CA PRO A 60 -6.69 12.48 16.35
C PRO A 60 -7.81 11.42 16.29
N SER A 61 -9.06 11.85 16.10
CA SER A 61 -10.22 10.95 15.97
C SER A 61 -10.12 10.02 14.75
N LEU A 62 -9.36 10.40 13.72
CA LEU A 62 -9.13 9.56 12.54
C LEU A 62 -8.36 8.29 12.88
N LYS A 63 -7.50 8.29 13.91
CA LYS A 63 -6.71 7.13 14.32
C LYS A 63 -7.58 5.93 14.73
N LYS A 64 -8.73 6.21 15.36
CA LYS A 64 -9.68 5.17 15.77
C LYS A 64 -10.57 4.71 14.61
N LYS A 65 -10.87 5.61 13.67
CA LYS A 65 -11.78 5.35 12.55
C LYS A 65 -11.11 4.62 11.39
N LEU A 66 -9.88 5.00 11.02
CA LEU A 66 -9.22 4.49 9.82
C LEU A 66 -9.15 2.94 9.74
N PRO A 67 -8.90 2.19 10.83
CA PRO A 67 -8.90 0.73 10.79
C PRO A 67 -10.20 0.11 10.26
N GLU A 68 -11.35 0.73 10.50
CA GLU A 68 -12.66 0.25 10.03
C GLU A 68 -12.77 0.27 8.49
N TYR A 69 -11.93 1.06 7.82
CA TYR A 69 -11.93 1.25 6.38
C TYR A 69 -10.85 0.43 5.66
N LEU A 70 -10.17 -0.50 6.36
CA LEU A 70 -9.12 -1.33 5.78
C LEU A 70 -9.60 -2.11 4.54
N SER A 71 -10.81 -2.69 4.60
CA SER A 71 -11.38 -3.44 3.47
C SER A 71 -11.68 -2.53 2.26
N ILE A 72 -12.11 -1.29 2.51
CA ILE A 72 -12.37 -0.30 1.45
C ILE A 72 -11.04 0.12 0.82
N ALA A 73 -10.05 0.47 1.64
CA ALA A 73 -8.72 0.81 1.18
C ALA A 73 -8.05 -0.34 0.40
N TRP A 74 -8.33 -1.60 0.75
CA TRP A 74 -7.86 -2.73 -0.04
C TRP A 74 -8.45 -2.75 -1.44
N LYS A 75 -9.76 -2.52 -1.60
CA LYS A 75 -10.39 -2.47 -2.94
C LYS A 75 -9.75 -1.37 -3.80
N ASP A 76 -9.56 -0.18 -3.23
CA ASP A 76 -8.87 0.93 -3.90
C ASP A 76 -7.41 0.56 -4.26
N ALA A 77 -6.74 -0.24 -3.42
CA ALA A 77 -5.41 -0.74 -3.70
C ALA A 77 -5.40 -1.73 -4.88
N VAL A 78 -6.37 -2.65 -4.94
CA VAL A 78 -6.54 -3.58 -6.06
C VAL A 78 -6.71 -2.83 -7.38
N ASP A 79 -7.52 -1.77 -7.41
CA ASP A 79 -7.70 -0.95 -8.62
C ASP A 79 -6.38 -0.31 -9.07
N ARG A 80 -5.59 0.23 -8.12
CA ARG A 80 -4.27 0.82 -8.39
C ARG A 80 -3.24 -0.22 -8.87
N ILE A 81 -3.27 -1.41 -8.29
CA ILE A 81 -2.43 -2.53 -8.73
C ILE A 81 -2.82 -2.93 -10.16
N GLY A 82 -4.12 -3.02 -10.45
CA GLY A 82 -4.64 -3.36 -11.78
C GLY A 82 -4.22 -2.36 -12.86
N ILE A 83 -4.28 -1.06 -12.57
CA ILE A 83 -3.75 -0.01 -13.47
C ILE A 83 -2.26 -0.24 -13.74
N TRP A 84 -1.47 -0.45 -12.70
CA TRP A 84 -0.04 -0.68 -12.89
C TRP A 84 0.27 -1.98 -13.65
N LEU A 85 -0.52 -3.04 -13.45
CA LEU A 85 -0.38 -4.29 -14.18
C LEU A 85 -0.66 -4.09 -15.68
N ARG A 86 -1.67 -3.29 -16.04
CA ARG A 86 -1.93 -2.89 -17.43
C ARG A 86 -0.76 -2.13 -18.03
N ASP A 87 -0.17 -1.20 -17.27
CA ASP A 87 0.96 -0.39 -17.73
C ASP A 87 2.21 -1.23 -18.06
N ILE A 88 2.28 -2.47 -17.55
CA ILE A 88 3.38 -3.40 -17.83
C ILE A 88 2.92 -4.62 -18.66
N ASP A 89 1.75 -4.56 -19.29
CA ASP A 89 1.15 -5.62 -20.11
C ASP A 89 0.94 -6.96 -19.36
N ARG A 90 0.57 -6.89 -18.07
CA ARG A 90 0.36 -8.05 -17.17
C ARG A 90 -1.03 -8.13 -16.56
N ASP A 91 -2.04 -7.85 -17.37
CA ASP A 91 -3.46 -8.01 -17.00
C ASP A 91 -3.81 -9.42 -16.52
N ASP A 92 -3.08 -10.44 -16.97
CA ASP A 92 -3.21 -11.83 -16.55
C ASP A 92 -3.13 -12.00 -15.03
N LEU A 93 -2.38 -11.13 -14.36
CA LEU A 93 -2.15 -11.20 -12.92
C LEU A 93 -3.28 -10.55 -12.09
N ILE A 94 -4.22 -9.83 -12.69
CA ILE A 94 -5.31 -9.21 -11.93
C ILE A 94 -6.20 -10.27 -11.28
N ALA A 95 -6.43 -11.39 -11.98
CA ALA A 95 -7.30 -12.47 -11.52
C ALA A 95 -6.77 -13.24 -10.28
N ILE A 96 -5.47 -13.13 -9.99
CA ILE A 96 -4.84 -13.80 -8.83
C ILE A 96 -4.77 -12.90 -7.59
N ILE A 97 -5.19 -11.63 -7.68
CA ILE A 97 -5.22 -10.73 -6.54
C ILE A 97 -6.37 -11.15 -5.62
N PRO A 98 -6.12 -11.36 -4.31
CA PRO A 98 -7.16 -11.83 -3.40
C PRO A 98 -8.22 -10.76 -3.18
N GLU A 99 -9.50 -11.18 -3.14
CA GLU A 99 -10.63 -10.30 -2.86
C GLU A 99 -10.52 -9.66 -1.45
N LYS A 100 -10.00 -10.43 -0.48
CA LYS A 100 -9.71 -9.96 0.87
C LYS A 100 -8.25 -9.55 0.99
N GLY A 101 -8.01 -8.38 1.59
CA GLY A 101 -6.66 -7.87 1.82
C GLY A 101 -5.86 -8.82 2.71
N PRO A 102 -4.61 -9.17 2.32
CA PRO A 102 -3.79 -10.13 3.06
C PRO A 102 -3.08 -9.52 4.27
N TYR A 103 -3.28 -8.23 4.54
CA TYR A 103 -2.59 -7.48 5.59
C TYR A 103 -3.56 -6.95 6.64
N THR A 104 -3.14 -6.99 7.89
CA THR A 104 -3.81 -6.28 8.98
C THR A 104 -3.52 -4.78 8.92
N TYR A 105 -4.34 -3.97 9.59
CA TYR A 105 -4.08 -2.53 9.72
C TYR A 105 -2.73 -2.26 10.42
N GLU A 106 -2.39 -3.04 11.45
CA GLU A 106 -1.15 -2.87 12.20
C GLU A 106 0.07 -3.14 11.32
N GLU A 107 0.09 -4.25 10.59
CA GLU A 107 1.15 -4.56 9.63
C GLU A 107 1.24 -3.47 8.55
N THR A 108 0.09 -3.01 8.06
CA THR A 108 0.02 -1.95 7.05
C THR A 108 0.67 -0.66 7.53
N MET A 109 0.55 -0.32 8.81
CA MET A 109 1.11 0.91 9.37
C MET A 109 2.56 0.78 9.87
N THR A 110 3.03 -0.43 10.16
CA THR A 110 4.30 -0.63 10.91
C THR A 110 5.36 -1.46 10.19
N ARG A 111 4.99 -2.32 9.24
CA ARG A 111 5.93 -3.23 8.57
C ARG A 111 7.03 -2.46 7.84
N ASP A 112 8.28 -2.76 8.14
CA ASP A 112 9.47 -2.07 7.60
C ASP A 112 10.12 -2.89 6.48
N LEU A 113 9.78 -2.55 5.23
CA LEU A 113 10.30 -3.24 4.05
C LEU A 113 11.80 -3.01 3.84
N ARG A 114 12.41 -1.95 4.40
CA ARG A 114 13.86 -1.72 4.27
C ARG A 114 14.66 -2.77 5.02
N LYS A 115 14.15 -3.28 6.13
CA LYS A 115 14.81 -4.36 6.89
C LYS A 115 14.85 -5.67 6.09
N GLU A 116 13.85 -5.92 5.27
CA GLU A 116 13.77 -7.13 4.45
C GLU A 116 14.79 -7.17 3.30
N ILE A 117 15.29 -6.01 2.86
CA ILE A 117 16.40 -5.93 1.90
C ILE A 117 17.70 -6.46 2.52
N ARG A 118 17.94 -6.14 3.79
CA ARG A 118 19.21 -6.42 4.47
C ARG A 118 19.42 -7.90 4.82
N HIS A 119 18.38 -8.74 4.72
CA HIS A 119 18.43 -10.17 5.05
C HIS A 119 18.51 -11.09 3.82
N LYS A 120 18.60 -10.54 2.60
CA LYS A 120 18.77 -11.31 1.36
C LYS A 120 20.16 -11.16 0.71
N GLY A 121 21.15 -10.67 1.46
CA GLY A 121 22.55 -10.56 1.03
C GLY A 121 23.42 -11.64 1.65
#